data_AF-A0A3B5M7F8-F1
#
_entry.id   AF-A0A3B5M7F8-F1
#
_cell.length_a   1.000
_cell.length_b   1.000
_cell.length_c   1.000
_cell.angle_alpha   90.00
_cell.angle_beta   90.00
_cell.angle_gamma   90.00
#
_symmetry.space_group_name_H-M   'P 1'
#
loop_
_entity.id
_entity.type
_entity.pdbx_description
1 polymer ?
#
loop_
_entity_poly.entity_id
_entity_poly.type
_entity_poly.pdbx_seq_one_letter_code
_entity_poly.pdbx_strand_id
1 'polypeptide(L)'
;MGVCFIGRSNVGKSSLIKALFSLTPEVEVRVSKTPGHTKKMNFFKVGKAFTLVDMPGYGHRAPRDFVDMVEPYLYTRKNLVRTFLLVDGSVGLQTADQIALEMCEETKCPYVMVVTKIDKCGQGALLTNLLKLQDVINTQTSSCFPQPFLISSVNYWGIHLLRCFITHVTGSTRLRETSKS
;
A
#
# COMPACT_ATOMS: atom_id res chain seq x y z
N MET A 1 -3.39 -16.75 0.47
CA MET A 1 -3.85 -15.38 0.20
C MET A 1 -2.68 -14.40 0.35
N GLY A 2 -2.74 -13.25 -0.31
CA GLY A 2 -1.70 -12.23 -0.20
C GLY A 2 -2.20 -10.83 -0.53
N VAL A 3 -1.41 -9.85 -0.14
CA VAL A 3 -1.64 -8.42 -0.42
C VAL A 3 -0.40 -7.84 -1.05
N CYS A 4 -0.53 -6.78 -1.84
CA CYS A 4 0.63 -6.08 -2.40
C CYS A 4 0.61 -4.59 -2.07
N PHE A 5 1.80 -3.99 -2.06
CA PHE A 5 2.01 -2.56 -1.87
C PHE A 5 2.68 -2.00 -3.12
N ILE A 6 2.11 -0.94 -3.66
CA ILE A 6 2.56 -0.26 -4.88
C ILE A 6 2.51 1.25 -4.65
N GLY A 7 3.38 2.00 -5.31
CA GLY A 7 3.42 3.46 -5.15
C GLY A 7 4.69 4.06 -5.76
N ARG A 8 4.72 5.39 -5.91
CA ARG A 8 5.91 6.10 -6.43
C ARG A 8 7.18 5.78 -5.65
N SER A 9 8.31 5.92 -6.35
CA SER A 9 9.61 6.00 -5.70
C SER A 9 9.59 7.05 -4.58
N ASN A 10 10.12 6.70 -3.41
CA ASN A 10 10.16 7.55 -2.20
C ASN A 10 8.80 7.93 -1.59
N VAL A 11 7.69 7.29 -2.00
CA VAL A 11 6.36 7.57 -1.40
C VAL A 11 6.29 7.18 0.08
N GLY A 12 7.13 6.25 0.56
CA GLY A 12 7.11 5.77 1.95
C GLY A 12 6.78 4.29 2.09
N LYS A 13 6.63 3.55 0.98
CA LYS A 13 6.33 2.12 0.94
C LYS A 13 7.21 1.26 1.86
N SER A 14 8.53 1.34 1.74
CA SER A 14 9.42 0.52 2.57
C SER A 14 9.37 0.93 4.05
N SER A 15 9.18 2.21 4.36
CA SER A 15 8.98 2.68 5.74
C SER A 15 7.67 2.15 6.33
N LEU A 16 6.60 2.14 5.54
CA LEU A 16 5.31 1.58 5.94
C LEU A 16 5.43 0.08 6.21
N ILE A 17 6.06 -0.68 5.32
CA ILE A 17 6.25 -2.13 5.49
C ILE A 17 7.04 -2.41 6.78
N LYS A 18 8.11 -1.65 7.07
CA LYS A 18 8.79 -1.75 8.37
C LYS A 18 7.86 -1.46 9.54
N ALA A 19 7.11 -0.37 9.48
CA ALA A 19 6.20 0.02 10.55
C ALA A 19 5.13 -1.06 10.81
N LEU A 20 4.62 -1.69 9.75
CA LEU A 20 3.68 -2.82 9.84
C LEU A 20 4.27 -4.03 10.58
N PHE A 21 5.57 -4.28 10.49
CA PHE A 21 6.23 -5.43 11.12
C PHE A 21 7.13 -5.07 12.32
N SER A 22 7.13 -3.82 12.77
CA SER A 22 7.92 -3.30 13.89
C SER A 22 7.81 -4.10 15.20
N LEU A 23 6.69 -4.77 15.43
CA LEU A 23 6.42 -5.57 16.64
C LEU A 23 6.69 -7.08 16.43
N THR A 24 7.25 -7.46 15.28
CA THR A 24 7.51 -8.87 14.92
C THR A 24 9.00 -9.04 14.60
N PRO A 25 9.85 -9.26 15.61
CA PRO A 25 11.31 -9.31 15.43
C PRO A 25 11.77 -10.43 14.49
N GLU A 26 10.94 -11.45 14.28
CA GLU A 26 11.22 -12.59 13.38
C GLU A 26 10.98 -12.28 11.88
N VAL A 27 10.28 -11.18 11.55
CA VAL A 27 10.04 -10.79 10.16
C VAL A 27 11.21 -9.93 9.70
N GLU A 28 12.18 -10.54 9.03
CA GLU A 28 13.33 -9.84 8.44
C GLU A 28 12.87 -9.01 7.22
N VAL A 29 12.34 -7.80 7.47
CA VAL A 29 12.01 -6.85 6.41
C VAL A 29 13.30 -6.18 5.93
N ARG A 30 13.93 -6.77 4.91
CA ARG A 30 15.04 -6.11 4.21
C ARG A 30 14.54 -4.89 3.47
N VAL A 31 14.81 -3.71 4.02
CA VAL A 31 14.55 -2.46 3.33
C VAL A 31 15.79 -1.98 2.63
N SER A 32 15.66 -1.80 1.32
CA SER A 32 16.64 -1.08 0.50
C SER A 32 16.91 0.29 1.13
N LYS A 33 18.13 0.50 1.62
CA LYS A 33 18.61 1.80 2.11
C LYS A 33 18.84 2.80 0.97
N THR A 34 18.81 2.35 -0.29
CA THR A 34 19.10 3.19 -1.46
C THR A 34 17.81 3.48 -2.27
N PRO A 35 17.46 4.76 -2.49
CA PRO A 35 16.28 5.13 -3.27
C PRO A 35 16.41 4.72 -4.75
N GLY A 36 15.52 3.85 -5.24
CA GLY A 36 15.47 3.39 -6.64
C GLY A 36 15.95 1.95 -6.91
N HIS A 37 16.11 1.10 -5.88
CA HIS A 37 16.61 -0.27 -6.05
C HIS A 37 15.59 -1.41 -5.94
N THR A 38 14.31 -1.15 -5.66
CA THR A 38 13.29 -2.19 -5.81
C THR A 38 13.02 -2.38 -7.31
N LYS A 39 13.91 -3.12 -7.99
CA LYS A 39 13.80 -3.55 -9.40
C LYS A 39 13.12 -4.92 -9.54
N LYS A 40 12.71 -5.52 -8.42
CA LYS A 40 12.07 -6.84 -8.35
C LYS A 40 10.95 -6.76 -7.30
N MET A 41 9.91 -7.57 -7.47
CA MET A 41 8.92 -7.78 -6.42
C MET A 41 9.55 -8.55 -5.27
N ASN A 42 9.39 -8.04 -4.03
CA ASN A 42 9.84 -8.76 -2.83
C ASN A 42 8.64 -9.42 -2.15
N PHE A 43 8.77 -10.69 -1.80
CA PHE A 43 7.72 -11.48 -1.17
C PHE A 43 8.07 -11.73 0.30
N PHE A 44 7.20 -11.30 1.20
CA PHE A 44 7.32 -11.49 2.64
C PHE A 44 6.21 -12.44 3.11
N LYS A 45 6.59 -13.62 3.61
CA LYS A 45 5.63 -14.53 4.24
C LYS A 45 5.36 -14.06 5.67
N VAL A 46 4.09 -13.85 6.01
CA VAL A 46 3.66 -13.50 7.37
C VAL A 46 3.18 -14.78 8.06
N GLY A 47 4.14 -15.50 8.65
CA GLY A 47 3.91 -16.83 9.21
C GLY A 47 3.25 -17.77 8.20
N LYS A 48 2.18 -18.45 8.63
CA LYS A 48 1.32 -19.27 7.76
C LYS A 48 0.04 -18.55 7.30
N ALA A 49 -0.08 -17.25 7.54
CA ALA A 49 -1.31 -16.49 7.37
C ALA A 49 -1.47 -15.97 5.93
N PHE A 50 -0.56 -15.10 5.48
CA PHE A 50 -0.61 -14.51 4.14
C PHE A 50 0.78 -14.13 3.63
N THR A 51 0.85 -13.73 2.35
CA THR A 51 2.06 -13.17 1.74
C THR A 51 1.87 -11.67 1.48
N LEU A 52 2.77 -10.83 1.96
CA LEU A 52 2.85 -9.42 1.59
C LEU A 52 3.85 -9.26 0.45
N VAL A 53 3.48 -8.52 -0.59
CA VAL A 53 4.33 -8.27 -1.75
C VAL A 53 4.68 -6.80 -1.85
N ASP A 54 5.97 -6.48 -1.83
CA ASP A 54 6.48 -5.14 -2.09
C ASP A 54 6.79 -5.01 -3.58
N MET A 55 5.96 -4.27 -4.32
CA MET A 55 6.17 -4.06 -5.74
C MET A 55 7.28 -3.03 -5.99
N PRO A 56 7.94 -3.05 -7.15
CA PRO A 56 8.80 -1.96 -7.58
C PRO A 56 8.08 -0.61 -7.48
N GLY A 57 8.84 0.47 -7.25
CA GLY A 57 8.27 1.81 -7.26
C GLY A 57 8.25 2.38 -8.68
N TYR A 58 7.20 3.10 -9.05
CA TYR A 58 7.11 3.80 -10.34
C TYR A 58 7.53 5.28 -10.26
N GLY A 59 7.46 6.01 -11.38
CA GLY A 59 7.87 7.42 -11.52
C GLY A 59 9.34 7.60 -11.94
N HIS A 60 9.98 8.69 -11.50
CA HIS A 60 11.31 9.14 -11.97
C HIS A 60 12.44 8.07 -11.90
N ARG A 61 12.32 7.05 -11.04
CA ARG A 61 13.31 5.98 -10.90
C ARG A 61 12.72 4.59 -11.15
N ALA A 62 11.62 4.52 -11.88
CA ALA A 62 10.98 3.25 -12.23
C ALA A 62 11.90 2.40 -13.13
N PRO A 63 11.87 1.06 -12.97
CA PRO A 63 12.30 0.15 -14.02
C PRO A 63 11.54 0.45 -15.33
N ARG A 64 12.21 0.31 -16.49
CA ARG A 64 11.56 0.53 -17.80
C ARG A 64 10.44 -0.48 -18.06
N ASP A 65 10.61 -1.69 -17.52
CA ASP A 65 9.73 -2.85 -17.55
C ASP A 65 8.75 -2.87 -16.37
N PHE A 66 8.50 -1.73 -15.70
CA PHE A 66 7.62 -1.68 -14.53
C PHE A 66 6.22 -2.23 -14.84
N VAL A 67 5.61 -1.80 -15.95
CA VAL A 67 4.27 -2.24 -16.37
C VAL A 67 4.30 -3.74 -16.70
N ASP A 68 5.23 -4.15 -17.56
CA ASP A 68 5.43 -5.56 -17.95
C ASP A 68 5.63 -6.50 -16.75
N MET A 69 6.19 -5.98 -15.66
CA MET A 69 6.37 -6.73 -14.41
C MET A 69 5.10 -6.75 -13.55
N VAL A 70 4.44 -5.61 -13.36
CA VAL A 70 3.37 -5.44 -12.37
C VAL A 70 2.01 -5.86 -12.90
N GLU A 71 1.66 -5.47 -14.12
CA GLU A 71 0.34 -5.71 -14.70
C GLU A 71 -0.01 -7.22 -14.77
N PRO A 72 0.88 -8.11 -15.26
CA PRO A 72 0.57 -9.54 -15.28
C PRO A 72 0.35 -10.11 -13.88
N TYR A 73 1.04 -9.57 -12.86
CA TYR A 73 0.86 -10.01 -11.48
C TYR A 73 -0.49 -9.56 -10.92
N LEU A 74 -0.93 -8.33 -11.18
CA LEU A 74 -2.25 -7.84 -10.77
C LEU A 74 -3.37 -8.63 -11.45
N TYR A 75 -3.21 -8.96 -12.73
CA TYR A 75 -4.21 -9.68 -13.52
C TYR A 75 -4.32 -11.18 -13.18
N THR A 76 -3.18 -11.89 -13.12
CA THR A 76 -3.21 -13.37 -13.06
C THR A 76 -3.34 -13.95 -11.65
N ARG A 77 -3.05 -13.16 -10.62
CA ARG A 77 -2.83 -13.70 -9.27
C ARG A 77 -4.13 -13.87 -8.50
N LYS A 78 -4.78 -15.03 -8.68
CA LYS A 78 -6.00 -15.45 -7.96
C LYS A 78 -5.96 -15.33 -6.43
N ASN A 79 -4.77 -15.38 -5.83
CA ASN A 79 -4.59 -15.32 -4.37
C ASN A 79 -4.36 -13.90 -3.83
N LEU A 80 -4.27 -12.88 -4.69
CA LEU A 80 -4.12 -11.48 -4.30
C LEU A 80 -5.50 -10.93 -3.90
N VAL A 81 -5.67 -10.56 -2.64
CA VAL A 81 -6.99 -10.14 -2.10
C VAL A 81 -7.13 -8.62 -1.98
N ARG A 82 -6.02 -7.88 -1.94
CA ARG A 82 -6.04 -6.41 -1.91
C ARG A 82 -4.70 -5.84 -2.36
N THR A 83 -4.78 -4.77 -3.15
CA THR A 83 -3.65 -3.91 -3.51
C THR A 83 -3.68 -2.63 -2.68
N PHE A 84 -2.54 -2.22 -2.12
CA PHE A 84 -2.39 -0.98 -1.36
C PHE A 84 -1.60 0.02 -2.20
N LEU A 85 -2.30 0.99 -2.79
CA LEU A 85 -1.74 2.04 -3.62
C LEU A 85 -1.36 3.24 -2.73
N LEU A 86 -0.06 3.52 -2.63
CA LEU A 86 0.46 4.55 -1.74
C LEU A 86 0.55 5.90 -2.45
N VAL A 87 0.12 6.92 -1.73
CA VAL A 87 0.21 8.33 -2.13
C VAL A 87 0.93 9.10 -1.01
N ASP A 88 1.80 10.03 -1.37
CA ASP A 88 2.48 10.89 -0.39
C ASP A 88 1.54 12.03 0.01
N GLY A 89 1.15 12.11 1.28
CA GLY A 89 0.19 13.10 1.78
C GLY A 89 0.66 14.55 1.68
N SER A 90 1.97 14.81 1.64
CA SER A 90 2.49 16.18 1.44
C SER A 90 2.51 16.59 -0.03
N VAL A 91 2.39 15.64 -0.96
CA VAL A 91 2.47 15.89 -2.41
C VAL A 91 1.10 15.70 -3.08
N GLY A 92 0.26 14.84 -2.54
CA GLY A 92 -0.99 14.42 -3.15
C GLY A 92 -0.78 13.47 -4.34
N LEU A 93 -1.89 13.13 -5.00
CA LEU A 93 -1.89 12.35 -6.23
C LEU A 93 -1.14 13.11 -7.34
N GLN A 94 -0.32 12.41 -8.10
CA GLN A 94 0.44 12.97 -9.22
C GLN A 94 0.10 12.23 -10.50
N THR A 95 0.42 12.82 -11.65
CA THR A 95 0.24 12.19 -12.97
C THR A 95 0.91 10.82 -13.06
N ALA A 96 2.07 10.65 -12.42
CA ALA A 96 2.75 9.36 -12.39
C ALA A 96 1.99 8.27 -11.62
N ASP A 97 1.04 8.60 -10.74
CA ASP A 97 0.19 7.63 -10.04
C ASP A 97 -0.90 7.04 -10.96
N GLN A 98 -1.21 7.73 -12.06
CA GLN A 98 -2.24 7.31 -13.01
C GLN A 98 -1.97 5.92 -13.59
N ILE A 99 -0.69 5.60 -13.87
CA ILE A 99 -0.31 4.28 -14.39
C ILE A 99 -0.70 3.14 -13.46
N ALA A 100 -0.61 3.33 -12.14
CA ALA A 100 -0.95 2.31 -11.17
C ALA A 100 -2.45 2.23 -10.93
N LEU A 101 -3.15 3.38 -11.02
CA LEU A 101 -4.61 3.45 -11.00
C LEU A 101 -5.21 2.69 -12.19
N GLU A 102 -4.76 3.00 -13.40
CA GLU A 102 -5.22 2.36 -14.64
C GLU A 102 -5.01 0.85 -14.59
N MET A 103 -3.81 0.38 -14.24
CA MET A 103 -3.57 -1.06 -14.07
C MET A 103 -4.53 -1.69 -13.05
N CYS A 104 -4.84 -1.03 -11.92
CA CYS A 104 -5.78 -1.59 -10.95
C CYS A 104 -7.22 -1.65 -11.47
N GLU A 105 -7.67 -0.62 -12.17
CA GLU A 105 -9.04 -0.55 -12.74
C GLU A 105 -9.20 -1.51 -13.93
N GLU A 106 -8.25 -1.56 -14.86
CA GLU A 106 -8.29 -2.43 -16.05
C GLU A 106 -8.24 -3.91 -15.66
N THR A 107 -7.41 -4.26 -14.67
CA THR A 107 -7.34 -5.61 -14.14
C THR A 107 -8.48 -5.94 -13.16
N LYS A 108 -9.35 -4.98 -12.85
CA LYS A 108 -10.41 -5.07 -11.83
C LYS A 108 -9.87 -5.57 -10.48
N CYS A 109 -8.64 -5.22 -10.17
CA CYS A 109 -7.95 -5.64 -8.96
C CYS A 109 -8.45 -4.78 -7.79
N PRO A 110 -9.06 -5.33 -6.73
CA PRO A 110 -9.51 -4.54 -5.60
C PRO A 110 -8.34 -3.86 -4.90
N TYR A 111 -8.39 -2.54 -4.79
CA TYR A 111 -7.31 -1.77 -4.16
C TYR A 111 -7.83 -0.77 -3.14
N VAL A 112 -6.90 -0.21 -2.37
CA VAL A 112 -7.16 0.84 -1.40
C VAL A 112 -6.04 1.84 -1.42
N MET A 113 -6.38 3.12 -1.28
CA MET A 113 -5.39 4.18 -1.19
C MET A 113 -4.85 4.33 0.24
N VAL A 114 -3.54 4.43 0.35
CA VAL A 114 -2.84 4.70 1.62
C VAL A 114 -2.09 6.01 1.49
N VAL A 115 -2.55 7.02 2.22
CA VAL A 115 -1.95 8.35 2.27
C VAL A 115 -0.89 8.36 3.35
N THR A 116 0.36 8.38 2.92
CA THR A 116 1.55 8.25 3.76
C THR A 116 2.13 9.61 4.15
N LYS A 117 3.07 9.63 5.11
CA LYS A 117 3.80 10.83 5.54
C LYS A 117 2.91 11.99 5.99
N ILE A 118 1.75 11.68 6.58
CA ILE A 118 0.83 12.72 7.08
C ILE A 118 1.48 13.58 8.17
N ASP A 119 2.53 13.09 8.84
CA ASP A 119 3.37 13.83 9.78
C ASP A 119 4.16 14.98 9.15
N LYS A 120 4.39 14.94 7.83
CA LYS A 120 5.16 15.97 7.10
C LYS A 120 4.28 17.01 6.41
N CYS A 121 2.96 16.88 6.51
CA CYS A 121 2.02 17.72 5.80
C CYS A 121 1.36 18.71 6.77
N GLY A 122 1.29 19.99 6.38
CA GLY A 122 0.45 20.95 7.08
C GLY A 122 -1.03 20.56 6.92
N GLN A 123 -1.84 20.76 7.98
CA GLN A 123 -3.24 20.31 8.01
C GLN A 123 -4.06 20.79 6.80
N GLY A 124 -3.89 22.05 6.37
CA GLY A 124 -4.58 22.59 5.20
C GLY A 124 -4.19 21.89 3.90
N ALA A 125 -2.89 21.67 3.66
CA ALA A 125 -2.41 20.97 2.47
C ALA A 125 -2.87 19.50 2.46
N LEU A 126 -2.87 18.84 3.62
CA LEU A 126 -3.36 17.47 3.75
C LEU A 126 -4.86 17.40 3.41
N LEU A 127 -5.66 18.31 3.95
CA LEU A 127 -7.10 18.38 3.66
C LEU A 127 -7.35 18.61 2.17
N THR A 128 -6.66 19.56 1.54
CA THR A 128 -6.79 19.81 0.09
C THR A 128 -6.43 18.57 -0.72
N ASN A 129 -5.33 17.89 -0.38
CA ASN A 129 -4.91 16.68 -1.07
C ASN A 129 -5.91 15.53 -0.87
N LEU A 130 -6.50 15.39 0.31
CA LEU A 130 -7.51 14.37 0.58
C LEU A 130 -8.81 14.62 -0.17
N LEU A 131 -9.27 15.86 -0.25
CA LEU A 131 -10.47 16.20 -1.01
C LEU A 131 -10.30 15.87 -2.49
N LYS A 132 -9.15 16.22 -3.07
CA LYS A 132 -8.81 15.84 -4.46
C LYS A 132 -8.74 14.33 -4.65
N LEU A 133 -8.13 13.62 -3.69
CA LEU A 133 -8.04 12.17 -3.75
C LEU A 133 -9.42 11.51 -3.67
N GLN A 134 -10.29 12.01 -2.79
CA GLN A 134 -11.65 11.51 -2.62
C GLN A 134 -12.50 11.75 -3.87
N ASP A 135 -12.33 12.91 -4.52
CA ASP A 135 -12.98 13.21 -5.80
C ASP A 135 -12.57 12.19 -6.88
N VAL A 136 -11.27 11.90 -7.02
CA VAL A 136 -10.78 10.86 -7.93
C VAL A 136 -11.37 9.49 -7.59
N ILE A 137 -11.35 9.07 -6.32
CA ILE A 137 -11.95 7.80 -5.88
C ILE A 137 -13.42 7.74 -6.31
N ASN A 138 -14.19 8.81 -6.08
CA ASN A 138 -15.63 8.80 -6.32
C ASN A 138 -16.00 8.89 -7.82
N THR A 139 -15.17 9.53 -8.64
CA THR A 139 -15.53 9.86 -10.03
C THR A 139 -14.79 9.03 -11.08
N GLN A 140 -13.63 8.46 -10.74
CA GLN A 140 -12.73 7.81 -11.70
C GLN A 140 -12.43 6.35 -11.35
N THR A 141 -12.92 5.84 -10.21
CA THR A 141 -12.58 4.49 -9.75
C THR A 141 -13.82 3.64 -9.50
N SER A 142 -13.72 2.35 -9.82
CA SER A 142 -14.76 1.35 -9.59
C SER A 142 -14.31 0.24 -8.63
N SER A 143 -13.00 -0.01 -8.58
CA SER A 143 -12.40 -1.10 -7.79
C SER A 143 -11.70 -0.60 -6.51
N CYS A 144 -11.68 0.71 -6.28
CA CYS A 144 -11.09 1.31 -5.09
C CYS A 144 -12.01 1.19 -3.88
N PHE A 145 -11.45 0.80 -2.74
CA PHE A 145 -12.11 0.94 -1.46
C PHE A 145 -12.31 2.44 -1.15
N PRO A 146 -13.54 2.89 -0.82
CA PRO A 146 -13.85 4.33 -0.76
C PRO A 146 -13.08 5.13 0.28
N GLN A 147 -12.69 4.50 1.40
CA GLN A 147 -12.02 5.17 2.51
C GLN A 147 -10.50 5.05 2.41
N PRO A 148 -9.76 6.15 2.16
CA PRO A 148 -8.31 6.13 2.21
C PRO A 148 -7.80 5.96 3.65
N PHE A 149 -6.65 5.30 3.80
CA PHE A 149 -5.97 5.14 5.08
C PHE A 149 -4.90 6.21 5.27
N LEU A 150 -5.02 7.03 6.32
CA LEU A 150 -4.03 8.03 6.68
C LEU A 150 -2.99 7.42 7.61
N ILE A 151 -1.71 7.42 7.19
CA ILE A 151 -0.63 6.81 7.96
C ILE A 151 0.58 7.72 8.12
N SER A 152 1.17 7.66 9.32
CA SER A 152 2.55 8.09 9.58
C SER A 152 3.36 6.88 10.03
N SER A 153 4.37 6.50 9.25
CA SER A 153 5.30 5.44 9.66
C SER A 153 6.28 5.88 10.75
N VAL A 154 6.45 7.20 10.94
CA VAL A 154 7.33 7.77 11.97
C VAL A 154 6.62 7.79 13.31
N ASN A 155 5.39 8.30 13.32
CA ASN A 155 4.59 8.44 14.55
C ASN A 155 3.67 7.25 14.80
N TYR A 156 3.70 6.23 13.94
CA TYR A 156 2.84 5.04 13.97
C TYR A 156 1.32 5.31 13.86
N TRP A 157 0.92 6.51 13.44
CA TRP A 157 -0.49 6.86 13.23
C TRP A 157 -1.11 6.01 12.12
N GLY A 158 -2.33 5.52 12.37
CA GLY A 158 -3.11 4.70 11.42
C GLY A 158 -2.58 3.28 11.20
N ILE A 159 -1.38 2.94 11.69
CA ILE A 159 -0.75 1.63 11.44
C ILE A 159 -1.56 0.48 12.04
N HIS A 160 -2.10 0.64 13.25
CA HIS A 160 -2.93 -0.39 13.88
C HIS A 160 -4.23 -0.63 13.11
N LEU A 161 -4.90 0.43 12.66
CA LEU A 161 -6.11 0.32 11.85
C LEU A 161 -5.80 -0.37 10.50
N LEU A 162 -4.69 -0.02 9.86
CA LEU A 162 -4.25 -0.68 8.64
C LEU A 162 -3.92 -2.15 8.86
N ARG A 163 -3.29 -2.53 9.98
CA ARG A 163 -3.08 -3.93 10.37
C ARG A 163 -4.40 -4.67 10.50
N CYS A 164 -5.38 -4.11 11.22
CA CYS A 164 -6.71 -4.70 11.35
C CYS A 164 -7.34 -4.94 9.98
N PHE A 165 -7.32 -3.94 9.10
CA PHE A 165 -7.85 -4.08 7.75
C PHE A 165 -7.13 -5.17 6.94
N ILE A 166 -5.79 -5.21 6.96
CA ILE A 166 -5.00 -6.27 6.30
C ILE A 166 -5.40 -7.64 6.84
N THR A 167 -5.50 -7.81 8.17
CA THR A 167 -5.90 -9.11 8.75
C THR A 167 -7.32 -9.51 8.37
N HIS A 168 -8.24 -8.55 8.28
CA HIS A 168 -9.61 -8.78 7.86
C HIS A 168 -9.68 -9.25 6.40
N VAL A 169 -9.08 -8.51 5.47
CA VAL A 169 -9.16 -8.83 4.03
C VAL A 169 -8.39 -10.11 3.66
N THR A 170 -7.40 -10.49 4.47
CA THR A 170 -6.66 -11.76 4.31
C THR A 170 -7.29 -12.94 5.04
N GLY A 171 -8.44 -12.75 5.71
CA GLY A 171 -9.09 -13.80 6.50
C GLY A 171 -8.25 -14.31 7.68
N SER A 172 -7.26 -13.51 8.12
CA SER A 172 -6.30 -13.88 9.17
C SER A 172 -6.74 -13.45 10.58
N THR A 173 -8.00 -13.04 10.73
CA THR A 173 -8.61 -12.74 12.02
C THR A 173 -8.91 -14.03 12.78
N ARG A 174 -7.95 -14.51 13.58
CA ARG A 174 -8.28 -15.33 14.74
C ARG A 174 -8.47 -14.40 15.93
N LEU A 175 -9.68 -13.86 16.08
CA LEU A 175 -10.08 -13.29 17.36
C LEU A 175 -10.08 -14.46 18.35
N ARG A 176 -9.05 -14.58 19.20
CA ARG A 176 -9.18 -15.43 20.39
C ARG A 176 -10.30 -14.77 21.20
N GLU A 177 -11.31 -15.53 21.59
CA GLU A 177 -12.33 -15.05 22.53
C GLU A 177 -11.62 -14.46 23.75
N THR A 178 -11.56 -13.14 23.84
CA THR A 178 -11.04 -12.44 25.03
C THR A 178 -12.10 -12.30 26.11
N SER A 179 -13.28 -12.91 25.91
CA SER A 179 -14.44 -12.88 26.82
C SER A 179 -14.48 -14.06 27.81
N LYS A 180 -13.34 -14.71 28.08
CA LYS A 180 -13.20 -15.62 29.23
C LYS A 180 -12.15 -15.08 30.19
N SER A 181 -12.55 -14.09 30.99
CA SER A 181 -11.97 -13.76 32.29
C SER A 181 -13.07 -13.34 33.22
#